data_AF-A0A0M9GEJ0-F1
#
_entry.id   AF-A0A0M9GEJ0-F1
#
_cell.length_a   1.000
_cell.length_b   1.000
_cell.length_c   1.000
_cell.angle_alpha   90.00
_cell.angle_beta   90.00
_cell.angle_gamma   90.00
#
_symmetry.space_group_name_H-M   'P 1'
#
loop_
_entity.id
_entity.type
_entity.pdbx_description
1 polymer ?
#
loop_
_entity_poly.entity_id
_entity_poly.type
_entity_poly.pdbx_seq_one_letter_code
_entity_poly.pdbx_strand_id
1 'polypeptide(L)'
;MLFGPQFRILSSDFWRSHARGSFGWLAMAVLGAMGLVGCASPPSPSATVEPGVQMGDSYAQVLAVVSRNNTVTKTIEGQALRAEGYSPMFRDCRSKYFIFQGDKGLQQVRLEPAPHLSVKRDCRQP
;
A
#
# COMPACT_ATOMS: atom_id res chain seq x y z
N MET A 1 27.17 42.91 -12.16
CA MET A 1 26.06 43.05 -13.12
C MET A 1 25.47 41.66 -13.33
N LEU A 2 24.18 41.33 -13.25
CA LEU A 2 22.93 41.99 -12.89
C LEU A 2 21.92 40.84 -12.64
N PHE A 3 21.19 40.91 -11.53
CA PHE A 3 19.76 40.59 -11.33
C PHE A 3 19.11 39.29 -11.83
N GLY A 4 18.35 38.65 -10.92
CA GLY A 4 17.24 37.73 -11.23
C GLY A 4 16.02 38.44 -11.83
N PRO A 5 14.91 37.71 -12.05
CA PRO A 5 13.73 37.83 -11.18
C PRO A 5 13.13 36.44 -10.85
N GLN A 6 12.63 36.15 -9.65
CA GLN A 6 11.37 36.61 -9.04
C GLN A 6 10.11 35.94 -9.63
N PHE A 7 9.68 34.84 -9.01
CA PHE A 7 8.27 34.43 -8.98
C PHE A 7 7.88 34.09 -7.53
N ARG A 8 7.29 35.08 -6.86
CA ARG A 8 6.46 34.93 -5.66
C ARG A 8 5.01 35.16 -6.11
N ILE A 9 4.15 34.15 -6.02
CA ILE A 9 2.72 34.33 -5.71
C ILE A 9 2.35 33.15 -4.80
N LEU A 10 2.33 33.35 -3.48
CA LEU A 10 1.16 33.77 -2.68
C LEU A 10 0.06 32.69 -2.64
N SER A 11 0.09 31.84 -1.62
CA SER A 11 -1.14 31.34 -0.98
C SER A 11 -0.77 30.74 0.38
N SER A 12 -0.52 31.63 1.34
CA SER A 12 -0.12 31.31 2.70
C SER A 12 -0.98 32.11 3.68
N ASP A 13 -2.31 32.08 3.52
CA ASP A 13 -3.22 32.91 4.34
C ASP A 13 -4.61 32.29 4.53
N PHE A 14 -4.72 30.98 4.83
CA PHE A 14 -6.04 30.35 5.11
C PHE A 14 -6.30 29.97 6.56
N TRP A 15 -5.34 30.09 7.47
CA TRP A 15 -5.59 29.80 8.90
C TRP A 15 -4.96 30.84 9.81
N ARG A 16 -5.55 32.05 9.84
CA ARG A 16 -5.32 33.04 10.89
C ARG A 16 -6.66 33.65 11.30
N SER A 17 -7.26 33.14 12.36
CA SER A 17 -8.27 33.84 13.16
C SER A 17 -8.41 33.18 14.55
N HIS A 18 -8.51 34.03 15.57
CA HIS A 18 -8.61 33.78 17.02
C HIS A 18 -7.29 33.41 17.73
N ALA A 19 -6.79 34.12 18.75
CA ALA A 19 -7.34 35.20 19.56
C ALA A 19 -6.19 36.04 20.15
N ARG A 20 -6.41 37.35 20.31
CA ARG A 20 -5.58 38.23 21.13
C ARG A 20 -6.01 38.09 22.59
N GLY A 21 -5.05 37.87 23.48
CA GLY A 21 -5.23 37.93 24.92
C GLY A 21 -3.89 38.26 25.56
N SER A 22 -3.69 39.53 25.89
CA SER A 22 -2.52 40.07 26.58
C SER A 22 -2.55 39.73 28.07
N PHE A 23 -1.38 39.88 28.70
CA PHE A 23 -1.11 39.95 30.15
C PHE A 23 -0.78 38.62 30.86
N GLY A 24 0.51 38.48 31.17
CA GLY A 24 0.90 38.31 32.55
C GLY A 24 1.71 37.07 32.89
N TRP A 25 2.93 37.33 33.38
CA TRP A 25 3.61 36.59 34.45
C TRP A 25 4.38 35.32 34.04
N LEU A 26 5.72 35.51 34.03
CA LEU A 26 6.67 34.72 34.81
C LEU A 26 6.34 33.24 35.05
N ALA A 27 7.08 32.35 34.39
CA ALA A 27 7.82 31.31 35.10
C ALA A 27 8.91 30.71 34.19
N MET A 28 10.09 30.62 34.78
CA MET A 28 11.31 30.02 34.26
C MET A 28 11.18 28.52 34.01
N ALA A 29 12.14 28.05 33.22
CA ALA A 29 12.73 26.72 33.24
C ALA A 29 11.90 25.58 32.64
N VAL A 30 12.50 24.86 31.68
CA VAL A 30 12.95 23.46 31.84
C VAL A 30 13.19 22.86 30.44
N LEU A 31 14.44 22.45 30.24
CA LEU A 31 14.96 21.36 29.39
C LEU A 31 14.59 21.27 27.90
N GLY A 32 15.65 21.24 27.10
CA GLY A 32 15.64 20.64 25.78
C GLY A 32 15.45 19.12 25.83
N ALA A 33 14.72 18.62 24.84
CA ALA A 33 14.97 17.37 24.15
C ALA A 33 14.26 17.47 22.80
N MET A 34 15.04 17.74 21.76
CA MET A 34 14.61 17.48 20.39
C MET A 34 14.37 15.98 20.23
N GLY A 35 13.27 15.64 19.58
CA GLY A 35 13.14 14.39 18.84
C GLY A 35 12.57 13.21 19.63
N LEU A 36 11.25 13.11 19.65
CA LEU A 36 10.58 11.84 19.38
C LEU A 36 9.46 12.13 18.38
N VAL A 37 9.86 12.26 17.11
CA VAL A 37 8.93 12.07 15.99
C VAL A 37 8.34 10.68 16.21
N GLY A 38 7.04 10.63 16.51
CA GLY A 38 6.34 9.37 16.72
C GLY A 38 6.62 8.46 15.53
N CYS A 39 7.17 7.27 15.80
CA CYS A 39 7.02 6.17 14.88
C CYS A 39 5.51 5.96 14.74
N ALA A 40 4.92 6.52 13.69
CA ALA A 40 3.61 6.09 13.24
C ALA A 40 3.72 4.58 13.05
N SER A 41 3.03 3.83 13.90
CA SER A 41 2.93 2.39 13.77
C SER A 41 2.55 2.09 12.31
N PRO A 42 3.26 1.18 11.61
CA PRO A 42 2.93 0.85 10.24
C PRO A 42 1.46 0.44 10.18
N PRO A 43 0.71 0.90 9.15
CA PRO A 43 -0.68 0.50 8.98
C PRO A 43 -0.75 -1.03 8.97
N SER A 44 -1.68 -1.55 9.76
CA SER A 44 -1.96 -2.98 9.85
C SER A 44 -2.07 -3.56 8.43
N PRO A 45 -1.38 -4.66 8.12
CA PRO A 45 -1.49 -5.26 6.80
C PRO A 45 -2.95 -5.65 6.57
N SER A 46 -3.57 -5.00 5.59
CA SER A 46 -4.92 -5.36 5.17
C SER A 46 -4.83 -6.73 4.52
N ALA A 47 -5.37 -7.74 5.21
CA ALA A 47 -5.42 -9.11 4.69
C ALA A 47 -6.08 -9.08 3.31
N THR A 48 -5.43 -9.70 2.32
CA THR A 48 -6.06 -9.83 1.00
C THR A 48 -7.05 -10.99 1.00
N VAL A 49 -7.86 -11.05 -0.05
CA VAL A 49 -8.79 -12.16 -0.30
C VAL A 49 -8.05 -13.50 -0.52
N GLU A 50 -6.76 -13.47 -0.84
CA GLU A 50 -5.97 -14.70 -0.93
C GLU A 50 -5.27 -15.05 0.38
N PRO A 51 -5.45 -16.29 0.88
CA PRO A 51 -4.78 -16.75 2.09
C PRO A 51 -3.25 -16.72 1.92
N GLY A 52 -2.59 -16.10 2.89
CA GLY A 52 -1.12 -15.98 2.93
C GLY A 52 -0.56 -14.79 2.14
N VAL A 53 -1.39 -13.94 1.53
CA VAL A 53 -0.97 -12.71 0.84
C VAL A 53 -1.56 -11.48 1.55
N GLN A 54 -0.71 -10.48 1.81
CA GLN A 54 -1.07 -9.25 2.50
C GLN A 54 -0.76 -8.02 1.65
N MET A 55 -1.56 -6.96 1.80
CA MET A 55 -1.23 -5.67 1.17
C MET A 55 0.10 -5.15 1.74
N GLY A 56 0.97 -4.65 0.88
CA GLY A 56 2.33 -4.26 1.19
C GLY A 56 3.37 -5.36 0.98
N ASP A 57 2.97 -6.62 0.74
CA ASP A 57 3.93 -7.71 0.52
C ASP A 57 4.78 -7.46 -0.74
N SER A 58 6.05 -7.86 -0.65
CA SER A 58 6.97 -7.75 -1.78
C SER A 58 6.59 -8.72 -2.92
N TYR A 59 6.96 -8.38 -4.15
CA TYR A 59 6.71 -9.23 -5.33
C TYR A 59 7.23 -10.66 -5.15
N ALA A 60 8.45 -10.82 -4.63
CA ALA A 60 9.06 -12.14 -4.41
C ALA A 60 8.30 -12.97 -3.38
N GLN A 61 7.83 -12.34 -2.29
CA GLN A 61 7.05 -13.02 -1.26
C GLN A 61 5.70 -13.49 -1.80
N VAL A 62 4.98 -12.62 -2.52
CA VAL A 62 3.69 -12.99 -3.13
C VAL A 62 3.87 -14.10 -4.16
N LEU A 63 4.91 -14.02 -5.01
CA LEU A 63 5.21 -15.07 -5.98
C LEU A 63 5.48 -16.42 -5.29
N ALA A 64 6.25 -16.43 -4.20
CA ALA A 64 6.59 -17.64 -3.47
C ALA A 64 5.37 -18.30 -2.80
N VAL A 65 4.40 -17.52 -2.33
CA VAL A 65 3.15 -18.05 -1.75
C VAL A 65 2.21 -18.52 -2.85
N VAL A 66 1.98 -17.68 -3.86
CA VAL A 66 0.99 -17.94 -4.92
C VAL A 66 1.39 -19.14 -5.78
N SER A 67 2.67 -19.33 -6.08
CA SER A 67 3.18 -20.44 -6.90
C SER A 67 3.03 -21.83 -6.28
N ARG A 68 2.85 -21.94 -4.95
CA ARG A 68 2.64 -23.23 -4.27
C ARG A 68 1.30 -23.84 -4.65
N ASN A 69 0.25 -23.02 -4.68
CA ASN A 69 -1.13 -23.49 -4.78
C ASN A 69 -1.83 -23.07 -6.08
N ASN A 70 -1.20 -22.21 -6.89
CA ASN A 70 -1.77 -21.71 -8.14
C ASN A 70 -0.80 -21.93 -9.30
N THR A 71 -1.31 -21.81 -10.52
CA THR A 71 -0.54 -21.80 -11.76
C THR A 71 -0.25 -20.36 -12.13
N VAL A 72 1.01 -19.94 -12.06
CA VAL A 72 1.41 -18.58 -12.48
C VAL A 72 1.41 -18.53 -14.01
N THR A 73 0.55 -17.68 -14.59
CA THR A 73 0.39 -17.60 -16.05
C THR A 73 1.11 -16.40 -16.65
N LYS A 74 1.27 -15.31 -15.89
CA LYS A 74 2.05 -14.15 -16.31
C LYS A 74 2.74 -13.48 -15.12
N THR A 75 3.94 -13.00 -15.36
CA THR A 75 4.78 -12.28 -14.38
C THR A 75 5.36 -11.04 -15.05
N ILE A 76 5.20 -9.89 -14.42
CA ILE A 76 5.92 -8.66 -14.74
C ILE A 76 6.63 -8.26 -13.45
N GLU A 77 7.95 -8.47 -13.42
CA GLU A 77 8.76 -8.31 -12.22
C GLU A 77 8.54 -6.94 -11.58
N GLY A 78 8.17 -6.95 -10.29
CA GLY A 78 7.96 -5.73 -9.50
C GLY A 78 6.71 -4.91 -9.82
N GLN A 79 5.89 -5.31 -10.81
CA GLN A 79 4.71 -4.55 -11.24
C GLN A 79 3.41 -5.37 -11.16
N ALA A 80 3.41 -6.59 -11.68
CA ALA A 80 2.19 -7.40 -11.73
C ALA A 80 2.47 -8.90 -11.73
N LEU A 81 1.59 -9.66 -11.08
CA LEU A 81 1.57 -11.12 -11.11
C LEU A 81 0.16 -11.58 -11.46
N ARG A 82 0.04 -12.48 -12.43
CA ARG A 82 -1.20 -13.17 -12.77
C ARG A 82 -1.05 -14.64 -12.46
N ALA A 83 -1.93 -15.15 -11.61
CA ALA A 83 -2.02 -16.56 -11.31
C ALA A 83 -3.44 -17.06 -11.50
N GLU A 84 -3.56 -18.33 -11.83
CA GLU A 84 -4.82 -19.01 -12.05
C GLU A 84 -4.91 -20.18 -11.08
N GLY A 85 -6.04 -20.31 -10.39
CA GLY A 85 -6.20 -21.38 -9.41
C GLY A 85 -7.51 -21.28 -8.65
N TYR A 86 -7.73 -22.26 -7.78
CA TYR A 86 -8.91 -22.30 -6.95
C TYR A 86 -8.93 -21.16 -5.93
N SER A 87 -10.05 -20.45 -5.80
CA SER A 87 -10.26 -19.44 -4.77
C SER A 87 -11.17 -19.99 -3.67
N PRO A 88 -10.67 -20.18 -2.44
CA PRO A 88 -11.48 -20.72 -1.35
C PRO A 88 -12.63 -19.79 -0.95
N MET A 89 -12.49 -18.48 -1.17
CA MET A 89 -13.53 -17.50 -0.89
C MET A 89 -14.76 -17.67 -1.79
N PHE A 90 -14.54 -17.90 -3.08
CA PHE A 90 -15.62 -18.01 -4.07
C PHE A 90 -16.01 -19.46 -4.42
N ARG A 91 -15.20 -20.43 -3.98
CA ARG A 91 -15.37 -21.87 -4.26
C ARG A 91 -15.38 -22.22 -5.75
N ASP A 92 -14.67 -21.42 -6.55
CA ASP A 92 -14.52 -21.57 -7.99
C ASP A 92 -13.08 -21.28 -8.45
N CYS A 93 -12.82 -21.46 -9.74
CA CYS A 93 -11.53 -21.22 -10.36
C CYS A 93 -11.47 -19.78 -10.88
N ARG A 94 -10.42 -19.05 -10.51
CA ARG A 94 -10.29 -17.63 -10.84
C ARG A 94 -8.92 -17.26 -11.35
N SER A 95 -8.92 -16.26 -12.22
CA SER A 95 -7.73 -15.47 -12.54
C SER A 95 -7.52 -14.44 -11.43
N LYS A 96 -6.39 -14.56 -10.75
CA LYS A 96 -5.95 -13.72 -9.64
C LYS A 96 -4.88 -12.77 -10.17
N TYR A 97 -5.12 -11.47 -10.06
CA TYR A 97 -4.19 -10.42 -10.47
C TYR A 97 -3.71 -9.68 -9.24
N PHE A 98 -2.40 -9.63 -9.08
CA PHE A 98 -1.71 -8.94 -8.00
C PHE A 98 -0.94 -7.78 -8.62
N ILE A 99 -1.22 -6.55 -8.18
CA ILE A 99 -0.64 -5.32 -8.74
C ILE A 99 0.23 -4.68 -7.67
N PHE A 100 1.48 -4.43 -8.02
CA PHE A 100 2.52 -3.90 -7.15
C PHE A 100 2.83 -2.44 -7.53
N GLN A 101 3.19 -1.62 -6.54
CA GLN A 101 3.64 -0.25 -6.76
C GLN A 101 5.03 -0.03 -6.15
N GLY A 102 6.07 -0.48 -6.86
CA GLY A 102 7.47 -0.28 -6.45
C GLY A 102 7.70 -0.66 -4.99
N ASP A 103 8.28 0.26 -4.23
CA ASP A 103 8.66 0.06 -2.83
C ASP A 103 7.47 -0.09 -1.87
N LYS A 104 6.25 0.23 -2.32
CA LYS A 104 5.03 0.04 -1.53
C LYS A 104 4.55 -1.42 -1.56
N GLY A 105 5.14 -2.27 -2.38
CA GLY A 105 4.74 -3.68 -2.51
C GLY A 105 3.34 -3.84 -3.12
N LEU A 106 2.64 -4.92 -2.75
CA LEU A 106 1.32 -5.25 -3.26
C LEU A 106 0.30 -4.18 -2.84
N GLN A 107 -0.39 -3.59 -3.82
CA GLN A 107 -1.39 -2.55 -3.57
C GLN A 107 -2.81 -2.98 -3.90
N GLN A 108 -2.95 -3.94 -4.82
CA GLN A 108 -4.27 -4.37 -5.26
C GLN A 108 -4.27 -5.84 -5.63
N VAL A 109 -5.36 -6.52 -5.25
CA VAL A 109 -5.67 -7.88 -5.67
C VAL A 109 -7.03 -7.86 -6.35
N ARG A 110 -7.10 -8.36 -7.57
CA ARG A 110 -8.35 -8.53 -8.33
C ARG A 110 -8.55 -10.00 -8.63
N LEU A 111 -9.77 -10.48 -8.41
CA LEU A 111 -10.16 -11.85 -8.76
C LEU A 111 -11.25 -11.80 -9.83
N GLU A 112 -10.98 -12.39 -10.97
CA GLU A 112 -11.92 -12.51 -12.08
C GLU A 112 -12.30 -13.98 -12.29
N PRO A 113 -13.57 -14.30 -12.60
CA PRO A 113 -13.97 -15.64 -12.99
C PRO A 113 -13.12 -16.14 -14.16
N ALA A 114 -12.65 -17.38 -14.10
CA ALA A 114 -11.90 -18.02 -15.18
C ALA A 114 -12.76 -19.12 -15.82
N PRO A 115 -13.71 -18.80 -16.71
CA PRO A 115 -14.63 -19.78 -17.28
C PRO A 115 -13.93 -20.82 -18.16
N HIS A 116 -12.69 -20.51 -18.61
CA HIS A 116 -11.83 -21.45 -19.32
C HIS A 116 -11.18 -22.50 -18.41
N LEU A 117 -11.21 -22.30 -17.09
CA LEU A 117 -10.74 -23.26 -16.10
C LEU A 117 -11.92 -23.97 -15.46
N SER A 118 -11.76 -25.24 -15.15
CA SER A 118 -12.78 -25.98 -14.40
C SER A 118 -12.14 -26.68 -13.21
N VAL A 119 -12.86 -26.82 -12.11
CA VAL A 119 -12.34 -27.55 -10.93
C VAL A 119 -11.91 -28.98 -11.30
N LYS A 120 -12.54 -29.58 -12.34
CA LYS A 120 -12.21 -30.90 -12.89
C LYS A 120 -11.06 -30.91 -13.90
N ARG A 121 -10.67 -29.77 -14.48
CA ARG A 121 -9.57 -29.64 -15.46
C ARG A 121 -8.81 -28.33 -15.27
N ASP A 122 -7.52 -28.45 -14.97
CA ASP A 122 -6.52 -27.38 -14.99
C ASP A 122 -6.65 -26.30 -13.90
N CYS A 123 -7.61 -26.47 -12.99
CA CYS A 123 -7.71 -25.67 -11.79
C CYS A 123 -6.95 -26.36 -10.64
N ARG A 124 -5.75 -25.87 -10.36
CA ARG A 124 -4.95 -26.35 -9.23
C ARG A 124 -5.69 -26.02 -7.93
N GLN A 125 -6.04 -27.06 -7.18
CA GLN A 125 -6.58 -26.95 -5.83
C GLN A 125 -5.42 -27.03 -4.82
N PRO A 126 -5.49 -26.27 -3.71
CA PRO A 126 -4.54 -26.38 -2.61
C PRO A 126 -4.64 -27.74 -1.91
#